data_AF-A0A2J6HIA7-F1
#
_entry.id   AF-A0A2J6HIA7-F1
#
_cell.length_a   1.000
_cell.length_b   1.000
_cell.length_c   1.000
_cell.angle_alpha   90.00
_cell.angle_beta   90.00
_cell.angle_gamma   90.00
#
_symmetry.space_group_name_H-M   'P 1'
#
loop_
_entity.id
_entity.type
_entity.pdbx_description
1 polymer ?
#
loop_
_entity_poly.entity_id
_entity_poly.type
_entity_poly.pdbx_seq_one_letter_code
_entity_poly.pdbx_strand_id
1 'polypeptide(L)'
;NTLGTGDIVSQSITLQIIGSTDGTAMADTAEYDIKVFAIEMVNIVEESFYVGDGLSYRHLFTQGTNPRLPLLVTGEGLLDLATGQSGYNLTLPATFPKGYAEFYAMKYEITQGQYADFLNTLDPSHALNRRYIYNGYMYNMQQSGNDYFSNFPDRAMTYMSYNDMLAYLDWAALRPMTEMEFEKCARGPLDFVPGELAWGEVTYIEARNVDGAVSGQEVCLDSAANFHYYGADYYCHGGSYGASMYGPLEVGIFARDTTLTRESTGAGYYGMMELSGNVREMCVQVNINNSNPNSPSNYTGIWGDGILTAVGEANTTAWGGGEYFIIKGGGWNYNQDRGRVSDRYYINYEISYYNSRYSDMGGRGVR
;
A
#
# COMPACT_ATOMS: atom_id res chain seq x y z
N ASN A 1 3.58 22.86 -10.51
CA ASN A 1 2.42 22.76 -9.60
C ASN A 1 1.69 21.47 -9.91
N THR A 2 2.18 20.39 -9.32
CA THR A 2 1.44 19.14 -9.16
C THR A 2 0.42 19.39 -8.05
N LEU A 3 -0.85 19.11 -8.31
CA LEU A 3 -1.89 19.18 -7.28
C LEU A 3 -1.86 17.88 -6.48
N GLY A 4 -2.05 17.92 -5.16
CA GLY A 4 -2.07 16.72 -4.32
C GLY A 4 -0.72 16.16 -3.89
N THR A 5 0.39 16.79 -4.30
CA THR A 5 1.72 16.58 -3.73
C THR A 5 1.94 17.59 -2.60
N GLY A 6 2.25 17.14 -1.38
CA GLY A 6 2.28 18.03 -0.21
C GLY A 6 3.28 19.20 -0.30
N ASP A 7 3.08 20.21 0.55
CA ASP A 7 3.98 21.37 0.68
C ASP A 7 5.27 21.00 1.42
N ILE A 8 6.16 20.25 0.76
CA ILE A 8 7.50 20.00 1.30
C ILE A 8 8.32 21.28 1.11
N VAL A 9 8.63 21.96 2.22
CA VAL A 9 9.57 23.09 2.20
C VAL A 9 10.87 22.62 1.57
N SER A 10 11.32 23.31 0.51
CA SER A 10 12.54 22.95 -0.21
C SER A 10 13.74 22.94 0.75
N GLN A 11 14.24 21.75 1.08
CA GLN A 11 15.46 21.56 1.85
C GLN A 11 16.57 21.09 0.92
N SER A 12 17.77 21.64 1.10
CA SER A 12 18.96 21.15 0.39
C SER A 12 19.42 19.84 1.04
N ILE A 13 19.35 18.75 0.29
CA ILE A 13 19.85 17.43 0.68
C ILE A 13 21.13 17.17 -0.10
N THR A 14 22.17 16.69 0.56
CA THR A 14 23.39 16.21 -0.09
C THR A 14 23.50 14.70 0.14
N LEU A 15 23.62 13.94 -0.95
CA LEU A 15 23.82 12.50 -0.91
C LEU A 15 25.30 12.20 -1.17
N GLN A 16 25.88 11.32 -0.36
CA GLN A 16 27.21 10.77 -0.58
C GLN A 16 27.09 9.33 -1.06
N ILE A 17 27.66 9.04 -2.22
CA ILE A 17 27.78 7.66 -2.73
C ILE A 17 28.97 7.02 -2.04
N ILE A 18 28.73 5.89 -1.36
CA ILE A 18 29.74 5.19 -0.56
C ILE A 18 30.20 3.84 -1.14
N GLY A 19 29.54 3.35 -2.20
CA GLY A 19 29.79 2.04 -2.80
C GLY A 19 28.56 1.50 -3.50
N SER A 20 28.70 0.34 -4.16
CA SER A 20 27.55 -0.44 -4.65
C SER A 20 26.98 -1.34 -3.54
N THR A 21 25.74 -1.74 -3.73
CA THR A 21 24.95 -2.55 -2.79
C THR A 21 25.56 -3.93 -2.49
N ASP A 22 26.36 -4.48 -3.40
CA ASP A 22 27.09 -5.74 -3.24
C ASP A 22 28.40 -5.60 -2.43
N GLY A 23 28.68 -4.41 -1.89
CA GLY A 23 29.87 -4.11 -1.11
C GLY A 23 31.11 -3.81 -1.95
N THR A 24 31.00 -3.74 -3.28
CA THR A 24 32.09 -3.33 -4.15
C THR A 24 32.30 -1.81 -4.04
N ALA A 25 33.54 -1.39 -3.83
CA ALA A 25 33.87 0.04 -3.83
C ALA A 25 33.73 0.60 -5.26
N MET A 26 33.17 1.81 -5.36
CA MET A 26 33.22 2.55 -6.62
C MET A 26 34.69 2.83 -6.99
N ALA A 27 35.07 2.59 -8.23
CA ALA A 27 36.41 2.84 -8.72
C ALA A 27 36.60 4.33 -8.98
N ASP A 28 37.61 4.95 -8.36
CA ASP A 28 37.91 6.38 -8.50
C ASP A 28 38.15 6.85 -9.95
N THR A 29 38.49 5.91 -10.85
CA THR A 29 38.77 6.18 -12.27
C THR A 29 37.60 5.88 -13.20
N ALA A 30 36.48 5.36 -12.69
CA ALA A 30 35.30 5.04 -13.49
C ALA A 30 34.34 6.23 -13.55
N GLU A 31 33.67 6.38 -14.69
CA GLU A 31 32.54 7.30 -14.84
C GLU A 31 31.25 6.56 -14.54
N TYR A 32 30.35 7.19 -13.77
CA TYR A 32 29.09 6.62 -13.34
C TYR A 32 27.92 7.52 -13.71
N ASP A 33 26.93 6.96 -14.39
CA ASP A 33 25.63 7.59 -14.55
C ASP A 33 24.77 7.28 -13.32
N ILE A 34 24.40 8.31 -12.56
CA ILE A 34 23.65 8.16 -11.31
C ILE A 34 22.25 8.69 -11.50
N LYS A 35 21.26 7.85 -11.20
CA LYS A 35 19.85 8.23 -11.10
C LYS A 35 19.41 8.12 -9.65
N VAL A 36 18.67 9.13 -9.18
CA VAL A 36 18.11 9.17 -7.82
C VAL A 36 16.60 9.06 -7.92
N PHE A 37 16.03 8.14 -7.13
CA PHE A 37 14.60 8.00 -6.95
C PHE A 37 14.22 8.48 -5.56
N ALA A 38 13.11 9.20 -5.47
CA ALA A 38 12.57 9.67 -4.20
C ALA A 38 11.16 9.14 -4.02
N ILE A 39 10.85 8.73 -2.79
CA ILE A 39 9.53 8.27 -2.38
C ILE A 39 9.13 9.11 -1.18
N GLU A 40 7.95 9.74 -1.23
CA GLU A 40 7.41 10.48 -0.09
C GLU A 40 6.95 9.49 0.99
N MET A 41 7.54 9.62 2.18
CA MET A 41 7.28 8.74 3.32
C MET A 41 6.72 9.55 4.49
N VAL A 42 5.86 8.92 5.28
CA VAL A 42 5.28 9.44 6.52
C VAL A 42 5.93 8.72 7.69
N ASN A 43 6.32 9.46 8.72
CA ASN A 43 6.76 8.88 9.99
C ASN A 43 5.55 8.43 10.80
N ILE A 44 5.55 7.16 11.20
CA ILE A 44 4.55 6.55 12.07
C ILE A 44 5.22 6.35 13.43
N VAL A 45 4.86 7.19 14.40
CA VAL A 45 5.55 7.24 15.70
C VAL A 45 5.25 6.01 16.56
N GLU A 46 6.19 5.68 17.45
CA GLU A 46 6.01 4.62 18.43
C GLU A 46 4.91 4.99 19.44
N GLU A 47 3.77 4.31 19.38
CA GLU A 47 2.69 4.47 20.36
C GLU A 47 1.62 3.38 20.26
N SER A 48 0.88 3.17 21.34
CA SER A 48 -0.23 2.21 21.39
C SER A 48 -1.34 2.54 20.38
N PHE A 49 -2.08 1.51 19.95
CA PHE A 49 -3.24 1.66 19.08
C PHE A 49 -4.18 0.45 19.17
N TYR A 50 -5.41 0.61 18.73
CA TYR A 50 -6.35 -0.51 18.60
C TYR A 50 -6.22 -1.18 17.25
N VAL A 51 -6.29 -2.52 17.23
CA VAL A 51 -6.64 -3.31 16.05
C VAL A 51 -8.05 -3.86 16.16
N GLY A 52 -8.75 -3.97 15.03
CA GLY A 52 -10.15 -4.36 15.00
C GLY A 52 -11.12 -3.21 15.21
N ASP A 53 -12.39 -3.43 14.87
CA ASP A 53 -13.46 -2.44 14.98
C ASP A 53 -14.73 -2.97 15.67
N GLY A 54 -14.79 -4.27 15.98
CA GLY A 54 -15.96 -4.94 16.55
C GLY A 54 -17.18 -5.04 15.62
N LEU A 55 -17.07 -4.61 14.35
CA LEU A 55 -18.17 -4.56 13.38
C LEU A 55 -17.89 -5.34 12.10
N SER A 56 -16.67 -5.24 11.56
CA SER A 56 -16.31 -5.87 10.29
C SER A 56 -16.46 -7.39 10.37
N TYR A 57 -16.86 -8.03 9.27
CA TYR A 57 -17.19 -9.46 9.30
C TYR A 57 -15.98 -10.34 9.68
N ARG A 58 -14.79 -9.95 9.22
CA ARG A 58 -13.49 -10.49 9.62
C ARG A 58 -12.62 -9.32 10.07
N HIS A 59 -12.13 -9.37 11.29
CA HIS A 59 -11.21 -8.39 11.90
C HIS A 59 -10.33 -9.11 12.95
N LEU A 60 -9.29 -8.43 13.46
CA LEU A 60 -8.53 -8.87 14.63
C LEU A 60 -9.23 -8.41 15.90
N PHE A 61 -9.21 -9.21 16.97
CA PHE A 61 -9.91 -8.84 18.21
C PHE A 61 -9.31 -9.50 19.45
N THR A 62 -9.73 -9.05 20.61
CA THR A 62 -9.32 -9.58 21.92
C THR A 62 -9.83 -11.02 22.10
N GLN A 63 -8.93 -11.96 22.42
CA GLN A 63 -9.30 -13.37 22.64
C GLN A 63 -10.39 -13.53 23.70
N GLY A 64 -11.32 -14.45 23.47
CA GLY A 64 -12.35 -14.82 24.44
C GLY A 64 -13.48 -13.79 24.64
N THR A 65 -13.53 -12.72 23.84
CA THR A 65 -14.56 -11.68 23.98
C THR A 65 -15.81 -11.96 23.13
N ASN A 66 -16.99 -11.68 23.70
CA ASN A 66 -18.28 -11.66 23.01
C ASN A 66 -19.15 -10.50 23.56
N PRO A 67 -19.40 -9.41 22.80
CA PRO A 67 -19.01 -9.21 21.40
C PRO A 67 -17.50 -9.17 21.22
N ARG A 68 -17.04 -9.32 19.98
CA ARG A 68 -15.61 -9.25 19.63
C ARG A 68 -15.11 -7.84 19.87
N LEU A 69 -14.30 -7.65 20.90
CA LEU A 69 -13.77 -6.34 21.26
C LEU A 69 -12.44 -6.08 20.55
N PRO A 70 -12.22 -4.87 20.01
CA PRO A 70 -10.91 -4.46 19.52
C PRO A 70 -9.80 -4.69 20.55
N LEU A 71 -8.59 -4.95 20.08
CA LEU A 71 -7.43 -5.27 20.90
C LEU A 71 -6.48 -4.08 20.94
N LEU A 72 -6.12 -3.63 22.14
CA LEU A 72 -5.10 -2.60 22.33
C LEU A 72 -3.70 -3.21 22.21
N VAL A 73 -2.95 -2.78 21.20
CA VAL A 73 -1.53 -3.10 21.04
C VAL A 73 -0.72 -2.09 21.85
N THR A 74 0.12 -2.57 22.76
CA THR A 74 0.87 -1.73 23.73
C THR A 74 2.38 -1.93 23.69
N GLY A 75 2.86 -2.76 22.76
CA GLY A 75 4.29 -3.07 22.65
C GLY A 75 4.56 -4.10 21.55
N GLU A 76 5.84 -4.29 21.26
CA GLU A 76 6.31 -5.33 20.32
C GLU A 76 6.53 -6.71 20.96
N GLY A 77 6.13 -6.92 22.23
CA GLY A 77 6.25 -8.21 22.93
C GLY A 77 5.35 -9.31 22.35
N LEU A 78 5.25 -10.45 23.05
CA LEU A 78 4.25 -11.47 22.70
C LEU A 78 2.84 -10.86 22.77
N LEU A 79 2.01 -11.09 21.76
CA LEU A 79 0.65 -10.58 21.71
C LEU A 79 -0.35 -11.71 21.38
N ASP A 80 -1.26 -11.95 22.30
CA ASP A 80 -2.39 -12.86 22.11
C ASP A 80 -3.57 -12.12 21.47
N LEU A 81 -4.04 -12.62 20.33
CA LEU A 81 -5.19 -12.09 19.61
C LEU A 81 -6.08 -13.19 19.06
N ALA A 82 -7.30 -12.84 18.67
CA ALA A 82 -8.19 -13.72 17.93
C ALA A 82 -8.40 -13.21 16.51
N THR A 83 -8.51 -14.14 15.57
CA THR A 83 -8.62 -13.89 14.13
C THR A 83 -9.79 -14.67 13.52
N GLY A 84 -10.31 -14.16 12.41
CA GLY A 84 -11.27 -14.85 11.56
C GLY A 84 -12.71 -14.87 12.10
N GLN A 85 -13.59 -15.50 11.32
CA GLN A 85 -15.01 -15.55 11.63
C GLN A 85 -15.35 -16.48 12.80
N SER A 86 -14.49 -17.42 13.15
CA SER A 86 -14.74 -18.39 14.25
C SER A 86 -14.03 -18.04 15.55
N GLY A 87 -13.22 -16.97 15.58
CA GLY A 87 -12.45 -16.55 16.76
C GLY A 87 -11.37 -17.53 17.16
N TYR A 88 -10.47 -17.79 16.22
CA TYR A 88 -9.32 -18.63 16.46
C TYR A 88 -8.22 -17.84 17.16
N ASN A 89 -7.66 -18.43 18.22
CA ASN A 89 -6.59 -17.83 19.00
C ASN A 89 -5.25 -17.95 18.27
N LEU A 90 -4.53 -16.83 18.22
CA LEU A 90 -3.20 -16.69 17.67
C LEU A 90 -2.31 -15.95 18.67
N THR A 91 -1.07 -16.38 18.81
CA THR A 91 -0.03 -15.66 19.56
C THR A 91 1.03 -15.18 18.58
N LEU A 92 1.16 -13.87 18.44
CA LEU A 92 2.19 -13.25 17.61
C LEU A 92 3.53 -13.21 18.37
N PRO A 93 4.65 -13.61 17.73
CA PRO A 93 5.96 -13.51 18.34
C PRO A 93 6.41 -12.05 18.44
N ALA A 94 7.38 -11.79 19.33
CA ALA A 94 7.94 -10.45 19.48
C ALA A 94 8.66 -9.95 18.20
N THR A 95 9.09 -10.88 17.33
CA THR A 95 9.76 -10.56 16.08
C THR A 95 8.81 -10.11 14.97
N PHE A 96 7.51 -10.39 15.06
CA PHE A 96 6.55 -9.94 14.05
C PHE A 96 6.23 -8.45 14.25
N PRO A 97 6.39 -7.56 13.25
CA PRO A 97 6.07 -6.15 13.39
C PRO A 97 4.58 -5.93 13.62
N LYS A 98 4.21 -5.50 14.83
CA LYS A 98 2.81 -5.27 15.22
C LYS A 98 2.38 -3.83 14.98
N GLY A 99 3.30 -2.94 14.58
CA GLY A 99 3.03 -1.52 14.34
C GLY A 99 3.03 -0.66 15.61
N TYR A 100 3.55 -1.19 16.73
CA TYR A 100 3.80 -0.38 17.92
C TYR A 100 5.08 0.44 17.78
N ALA A 101 6.17 -0.19 17.33
CA ALA A 101 7.45 0.50 17.13
C ALA A 101 7.35 1.56 16.02
N GLU A 102 8.24 2.56 16.05
CA GLU A 102 8.33 3.58 15.00
C GLU A 102 8.74 2.95 13.65
N PHE A 103 8.10 3.40 12.57
CA PHE A 103 8.47 3.04 11.19
C PHE A 103 8.10 4.18 10.23
N TYR A 104 8.60 4.10 8.99
CA TYR A 104 8.17 5.00 7.92
C TYR A 104 7.28 4.27 6.94
N ALA A 105 6.24 4.93 6.42
CA ALA A 105 5.31 4.34 5.46
C ALA A 105 5.17 5.21 4.22
N MET A 106 5.10 4.59 3.04
CA MET A 106 4.83 5.32 1.79
C MET A 106 3.53 6.10 1.91
N LYS A 107 3.57 7.40 1.64
CA LYS A 107 2.39 8.26 1.78
C LYS A 107 1.25 7.84 0.84
N TYR A 108 1.61 7.39 -0.35
CA TYR A 108 0.72 7.00 -1.43
C TYR A 108 0.95 5.54 -1.82
N GLU A 109 -0.01 4.93 -2.52
CA GLU A 109 0.24 3.68 -3.23
C GLU A 109 1.35 3.85 -4.27
N ILE A 110 2.04 2.75 -4.61
CA ILE A 110 3.03 2.76 -5.70
C ILE A 110 2.33 3.25 -6.97
N THR A 111 2.91 4.24 -7.63
CA THR A 111 2.35 4.80 -8.86
C THR A 111 2.83 4.08 -10.12
N GLN A 112 2.11 4.22 -11.23
CA GLN A 112 2.52 3.64 -12.51
C GLN A 112 3.87 4.18 -12.97
N GLY A 113 4.16 5.46 -12.70
CA GLY A 113 5.45 6.10 -13.00
C GLY A 113 6.58 5.50 -12.19
N GLN A 114 6.41 5.38 -10.87
CA GLN A 114 7.40 4.73 -9.99
C GLN A 114 7.69 3.30 -10.42
N TYR A 115 6.67 2.53 -10.80
CA TYR A 115 6.87 1.16 -11.26
C TYR A 115 7.57 1.09 -12.63
N ALA A 116 7.27 2.02 -13.56
CA ALA A 116 7.98 2.12 -14.83
C ALA A 116 9.46 2.48 -14.61
N ASP A 117 9.75 3.40 -13.71
CA ASP A 117 11.10 3.77 -13.28
C ASP A 117 11.87 2.56 -12.73
N PHE A 118 11.24 1.74 -11.88
CA PHE A 118 11.79 0.47 -11.40
C PHE A 118 12.14 -0.46 -12.56
N LEU A 119 11.19 -0.75 -13.47
CA LEU A 119 11.41 -1.64 -14.61
C LEU A 119 12.59 -1.18 -15.48
N ASN A 120 12.76 0.13 -15.67
CA ASN A 120 13.84 0.73 -16.45
C ASN A 120 15.22 0.65 -15.78
N THR A 121 15.32 0.24 -14.52
CA THR A 121 16.61 -0.04 -13.85
C THR A 121 17.03 -1.50 -13.94
N LEU A 122 16.14 -2.38 -14.37
CA LEU A 122 16.41 -3.81 -14.43
C LEU A 122 17.12 -4.19 -15.72
N ASP A 123 17.86 -5.30 -15.68
CA ASP A 123 18.23 -6.00 -16.91
C ASP A 123 16.96 -6.28 -17.74
N PRO A 124 16.96 -6.05 -19.06
CA PRO A 124 15.78 -6.24 -19.88
C PRO A 124 15.14 -7.63 -19.74
N SER A 125 15.94 -8.68 -19.56
CA SER A 125 15.42 -10.04 -19.37
C SER A 125 14.70 -10.23 -18.03
N HIS A 126 15.11 -9.51 -16.99
CA HIS A 126 14.45 -9.51 -15.68
C HIS A 126 13.16 -8.68 -15.72
N ALA A 127 13.20 -7.52 -16.40
CA ALA A 127 12.03 -6.66 -16.58
C ALA A 127 10.86 -7.40 -17.27
N LEU A 128 11.16 -8.33 -18.19
CA LEU A 128 10.14 -9.18 -18.84
C LEU A 128 9.32 -10.00 -17.84
N ASN A 129 9.89 -10.41 -16.70
CA ASN A 129 9.21 -11.20 -15.68
C ASN A 129 8.37 -10.35 -14.72
N ARG A 130 8.56 -9.03 -14.71
CA ARG A 130 7.93 -8.07 -13.79
C ARG A 130 6.96 -7.11 -14.48
N ARG A 131 7.05 -6.96 -15.79
CA ARG A 131 6.13 -6.10 -16.57
C ARG A 131 4.78 -6.76 -16.81
N TYR A 132 3.76 -5.93 -16.97
CA TYR A 132 2.46 -6.32 -17.53
C TYR A 132 2.01 -5.25 -18.53
N ILE A 133 2.24 -5.45 -19.82
CA ILE A 133 1.90 -4.42 -20.82
C ILE A 133 0.41 -4.51 -21.17
N TYR A 134 -0.35 -3.51 -20.75
CA TYR A 134 -1.80 -3.49 -20.91
C TYR A 134 -2.33 -2.05 -20.88
N ASN A 135 -3.49 -1.83 -21.52
CA ASN A 135 -4.17 -0.54 -21.52
C ASN A 135 -5.68 -0.78 -21.33
N GLY A 136 -6.17 -0.52 -20.13
CA GLY A 136 -7.55 -0.77 -19.73
C GLY A 136 -7.73 -0.65 -18.23
N TYR A 137 -8.95 -0.41 -17.75
CA TYR A 137 -9.23 -0.18 -16.33
C TYR A 137 -8.36 0.93 -15.71
N MET A 138 -8.14 2.04 -16.44
CA MET A 138 -7.25 3.16 -16.09
C MET A 138 -5.76 2.80 -15.84
N TYR A 139 -5.37 1.55 -16.12
CA TYR A 139 -3.99 1.10 -16.20
C TYR A 139 -3.39 1.37 -17.57
N ASN A 140 -2.14 1.86 -17.64
CA ASN A 140 -1.50 2.23 -18.90
C ASN A 140 0.01 1.95 -18.94
N MET A 141 0.45 0.75 -18.56
CA MET A 141 1.85 0.38 -18.72
C MET A 141 2.18 0.05 -20.19
N GLN A 142 3.11 0.79 -20.76
CA GLN A 142 3.54 0.71 -22.16
C GLN A 142 5.05 0.43 -22.26
N GLN A 143 5.48 0.01 -23.45
CA GLN A 143 6.88 -0.22 -23.77
C GLN A 143 7.21 0.30 -25.17
N SER A 144 8.33 1.00 -25.30
CA SER A 144 8.94 1.39 -26.57
C SER A 144 10.41 0.98 -26.55
N GLY A 145 10.82 0.06 -27.43
CA GLY A 145 12.15 -0.55 -27.31
C GLY A 145 12.31 -1.27 -25.98
N ASN A 146 13.32 -0.89 -25.19
CA ASN A 146 13.54 -1.40 -23.83
C ASN A 146 13.00 -0.47 -22.73
N ASP A 147 12.40 0.67 -23.11
CA ASP A 147 11.93 1.66 -22.16
C ASP A 147 10.46 1.41 -21.83
N TYR A 148 10.15 1.39 -20.54
CA TYR A 148 8.81 1.29 -19.97
C TYR A 148 8.31 2.68 -19.55
N PHE A 149 7.03 2.96 -19.80
CA PHE A 149 6.42 4.23 -19.42
C PHE A 149 4.90 4.07 -19.24
N SER A 150 4.28 5.07 -18.62
CA SER A 150 2.83 5.26 -18.61
C SER A 150 2.53 6.68 -19.06
N ASN A 151 1.42 6.86 -19.78
CA ASN A 151 0.90 8.21 -20.06
C ASN A 151 0.26 8.86 -18.82
N PHE A 152 0.06 8.08 -17.75
CA PHE A 152 -0.56 8.49 -16.50
C PHE A 152 0.30 8.07 -15.30
N PRO A 153 1.54 8.57 -15.21
CA PRO A 153 2.51 8.15 -14.19
C PRO A 153 2.05 8.37 -12.74
N ASP A 154 1.16 9.33 -12.46
CA ASP A 154 0.73 9.68 -11.10
C ASP A 154 -0.44 8.83 -10.59
N ARG A 155 -0.98 7.93 -11.42
CA ARG A 155 -2.05 6.99 -11.02
C ARG A 155 -1.49 5.83 -10.21
N ALA A 156 -2.30 5.32 -9.29
CA ALA A 156 -1.97 4.11 -8.55
C ALA A 156 -1.71 2.94 -9.52
N MET A 157 -0.67 2.17 -9.22
CA MET A 157 -0.25 1.00 -9.98
C MET A 157 -1.15 -0.19 -9.61
N THR A 158 -2.03 -0.57 -10.53
CA THR A 158 -2.79 -1.82 -10.45
C THR A 158 -2.14 -2.90 -11.31
N TYR A 159 -2.76 -4.08 -11.40
CA TYR A 159 -2.17 -5.27 -12.03
C TYR A 159 -0.78 -5.62 -11.46
N MET A 160 -0.53 -5.25 -10.20
CA MET A 160 0.66 -5.65 -9.47
C MET A 160 0.38 -7.01 -8.82
N SER A 161 1.23 -8.00 -9.09
CA SER A 161 1.21 -9.24 -8.32
C SER A 161 2.01 -9.07 -7.02
N TYR A 162 1.84 -9.97 -6.07
CA TYR A 162 2.60 -9.92 -4.82
C TYR A 162 4.12 -10.00 -5.09
N ASN A 163 4.53 -10.84 -6.04
CA ASN A 163 5.93 -10.95 -6.47
C ASN A 163 6.48 -9.66 -7.10
N ASP A 164 5.65 -8.87 -7.76
CA ASP A 164 6.06 -7.56 -8.30
C ASP A 164 6.24 -6.54 -7.20
N MET A 165 5.30 -6.52 -6.24
CA MET A 165 5.38 -5.63 -5.08
C MET A 165 6.64 -5.95 -4.28
N LEU A 166 6.90 -7.22 -3.97
CA LEU A 166 8.11 -7.62 -3.25
C LEU A 166 9.36 -7.21 -4.04
N ALA A 167 9.45 -7.47 -5.34
CA ALA A 167 10.62 -7.06 -6.12
C ALA A 167 10.83 -5.53 -6.12
N TYR A 168 9.75 -4.74 -6.23
CA TYR A 168 9.83 -3.28 -6.14
C TYR A 168 10.33 -2.84 -4.76
N LEU A 169 9.79 -3.43 -3.69
CA LEU A 169 10.16 -3.10 -2.32
C LEU A 169 11.60 -3.49 -2.01
N ASP A 170 12.06 -4.63 -2.53
CA ASP A 170 13.45 -5.07 -2.34
C ASP A 170 14.41 -4.08 -3.00
N TRP A 171 14.16 -3.76 -4.28
CA TRP A 171 14.90 -2.74 -5.04
C TRP A 171 14.91 -1.36 -4.35
N ALA A 172 13.78 -0.96 -3.75
CA ALA A 172 13.67 0.31 -3.05
C ALA A 172 14.27 0.30 -1.63
N ALA A 173 14.82 -0.82 -1.16
CA ALA A 173 15.26 -1.03 0.22
C ALA A 173 14.14 -0.72 1.26
N LEU A 174 12.90 -1.07 0.90
CA LEU A 174 11.70 -1.03 1.72
C LEU A 174 11.27 -2.46 2.08
N ARG A 175 10.14 -2.62 2.76
CA ARG A 175 9.56 -3.92 3.13
C ARG A 175 8.04 -3.92 3.00
N PRO A 176 7.38 -5.09 2.86
CA PRO A 176 5.93 -5.15 2.86
C PRO A 176 5.37 -4.74 4.23
N MET A 177 4.29 -3.98 4.23
CA MET A 177 3.58 -3.56 5.43
C MET A 177 2.83 -4.75 6.05
N THR A 178 2.79 -4.88 7.38
CA THR A 178 1.88 -5.85 8.03
C THR A 178 0.46 -5.32 8.07
N GLU A 179 -0.53 -6.21 8.14
CA GLU A 179 -1.92 -5.76 8.28
C GLU A 179 -2.21 -4.96 9.55
N MET A 180 -1.39 -5.14 10.59
CA MET A 180 -1.48 -4.35 11.83
C MET A 180 -0.85 -2.96 11.65
N GLU A 181 0.28 -2.86 10.95
CA GLU A 181 0.87 -1.57 10.56
C GLU A 181 -0.08 -0.78 9.65
N PHE A 182 -0.83 -1.43 8.76
CA PHE A 182 -1.87 -0.78 7.95
C PHE A 182 -2.95 -0.14 8.83
N GLU A 183 -3.47 -0.89 9.81
CA GLU A 183 -4.46 -0.36 10.75
C GLU A 183 -3.90 0.78 11.59
N LYS A 184 -2.63 0.70 12.01
CA LYS A 184 -1.93 1.80 12.69
C LYS A 184 -1.88 3.04 11.81
N CYS A 185 -1.44 2.91 10.56
CA CYS A 185 -1.31 4.00 9.61
C CYS A 185 -2.64 4.76 9.42
N ALA A 186 -3.75 4.02 9.37
CA ALA A 186 -5.08 4.59 9.26
C ALA A 186 -5.55 5.25 10.56
N ARG A 187 -5.47 4.55 11.71
CA ARG A 187 -6.15 4.93 12.96
C ARG A 187 -5.31 5.80 13.90
N GLY A 188 -4.01 5.59 13.95
CA GLY A 188 -3.14 6.19 14.95
C GLY A 188 -3.47 5.74 16.38
N PRO A 189 -3.25 6.59 17.41
CA PRO A 189 -3.49 6.26 18.82
C PRO A 189 -4.95 6.44 19.25
N LEU A 190 -5.84 6.78 18.33
CA LEU A 190 -7.24 7.05 18.64
C LEU A 190 -7.98 5.77 19.03
N ASP A 191 -9.07 5.95 19.79
CA ASP A 191 -10.03 4.88 20.01
C ASP A 191 -10.64 4.42 18.69
N PHE A 192 -11.01 3.15 18.62
CA PHE A 192 -11.67 2.60 17.44
C PHE A 192 -13.07 3.20 17.26
N VAL A 193 -13.44 3.46 16.01
CA VAL A 193 -14.83 3.74 15.63
C VAL A 193 -15.35 2.53 14.83
N PRO A 194 -16.42 1.85 15.28
CA PRO A 194 -16.94 0.67 14.58
C PRO A 194 -17.27 0.94 13.11
N GLY A 195 -16.56 0.26 12.20
CA GLY A 195 -16.74 0.42 10.75
C GLY A 195 -16.11 1.67 10.15
N GLU A 196 -15.17 2.31 10.84
CA GLU A 196 -14.48 3.50 10.35
C GLU A 196 -13.69 3.24 9.06
N LEU A 197 -13.63 4.30 8.26
CA LEU A 197 -12.73 4.44 7.12
C LEU A 197 -11.44 5.14 7.59
N ALA A 198 -10.47 5.31 6.68
CA ALA A 198 -9.11 5.77 7.01
C ALA A 198 -9.07 7.08 7.80
N TRP A 199 -10.05 7.97 7.62
CA TRP A 199 -10.14 9.24 8.31
C TRP A 199 -10.82 9.19 9.70
N GLY A 200 -11.18 8.01 10.18
CA GLY A 200 -11.70 7.79 11.55
C GLY A 200 -13.22 7.99 11.68
N GLU A 201 -13.94 8.15 10.58
CA GLU A 201 -15.39 8.31 10.56
C GLU A 201 -16.04 7.27 9.64
N VAL A 202 -17.36 7.12 9.76
CA VAL A 202 -18.18 6.24 8.90
C VAL A 202 -18.89 6.98 7.77
N THR A 203 -18.83 8.32 7.79
CA THR A 203 -19.36 9.20 6.75
C THR A 203 -18.33 9.41 5.65
N TYR A 204 -18.77 9.35 4.41
CA TYR A 204 -17.94 9.52 3.21
C TYR A 204 -18.71 10.24 2.12
N ILE A 205 -17.96 10.81 1.19
CA ILE A 205 -18.48 11.29 -0.09
C ILE A 205 -17.70 10.59 -1.20
N GLU A 206 -18.46 9.94 -2.09
CA GLU A 206 -17.94 9.23 -3.25
C GLU A 206 -17.36 10.19 -4.30
N ALA A 207 -16.20 9.83 -4.83
CA ALA A 207 -15.59 10.46 -6.00
C ALA A 207 -16.15 9.86 -7.29
N ARG A 208 -16.70 10.69 -8.19
CA ARG A 208 -17.28 10.24 -9.48
C ARG A 208 -16.84 11.12 -10.65
N ASN A 209 -16.73 12.41 -10.43
CA ASN A 209 -16.45 13.41 -11.44
C ASN A 209 -15.00 13.85 -11.31
N VAL A 210 -14.23 13.67 -12.38
CA VAL A 210 -12.81 14.01 -12.45
C VAL A 210 -12.60 14.92 -13.66
N ASP A 211 -11.84 16.00 -13.49
CA ASP A 211 -11.32 16.81 -14.58
C ASP A 211 -9.80 16.66 -14.70
N GLY A 212 -9.20 17.18 -15.76
CA GLY A 212 -7.78 17.04 -16.06
C GLY A 212 -7.50 15.88 -17.01
N ALA A 213 -6.84 16.18 -18.12
CA ALA A 213 -6.48 15.19 -19.14
C ALA A 213 -4.98 14.81 -19.11
N VAL A 214 -4.22 15.43 -18.21
CA VAL A 214 -2.77 15.30 -18.07
C VAL A 214 -2.48 14.77 -16.67
N SER A 215 -1.56 13.80 -16.59
CA SER A 215 -1.11 13.25 -15.31
C SER A 215 -0.59 14.33 -14.36
N GLY A 216 -0.93 14.21 -13.08
CA GLY A 216 -0.60 15.16 -12.02
C GLY A 216 -1.47 16.42 -12.02
N GLN A 217 -2.49 16.46 -12.90
CA GLN A 217 -3.48 17.53 -13.01
C GLN A 217 -4.90 17.03 -12.83
N GLU A 218 -5.12 15.74 -12.49
CA GLU A 218 -6.48 15.26 -12.25
C GLU A 218 -7.06 15.96 -11.02
N VAL A 219 -8.34 16.33 -11.09
CA VAL A 219 -9.06 17.00 -10.01
C VAL A 219 -10.40 16.32 -9.79
N CYS A 220 -10.67 15.85 -8.57
CA CYS A 220 -12.02 15.45 -8.19
C CYS A 220 -12.91 16.69 -8.07
N LEU A 221 -14.03 16.70 -8.79
CA LEU A 221 -15.00 17.80 -8.81
C LEU A 221 -16.14 17.61 -7.79
N ASP A 222 -16.28 16.41 -7.23
CA ASP A 222 -17.29 16.15 -6.19
C ASP A 222 -16.85 16.85 -4.90
N SER A 223 -17.62 17.86 -4.50
CA SER A 223 -17.33 18.66 -3.31
C SER A 223 -17.17 17.78 -2.07
N ALA A 224 -15.99 17.86 -1.44
CA ALA A 224 -15.62 17.11 -0.23
C ALA A 224 -15.58 15.59 -0.40
N ALA A 225 -15.47 15.08 -1.63
CA ALA A 225 -15.17 13.66 -1.86
C ALA A 225 -13.86 13.25 -1.22
N ASN A 226 -13.87 12.07 -0.61
CA ASN A 226 -12.75 11.51 0.15
C ASN A 226 -12.66 9.98 0.01
N PHE A 227 -13.46 9.39 -0.88
CA PHE A 227 -13.53 7.94 -1.04
C PHE A 227 -13.79 7.55 -2.50
N HIS A 228 -12.89 6.76 -3.07
CA HIS A 228 -13.06 6.15 -4.40
C HIS A 228 -13.34 4.66 -4.27
N TYR A 229 -14.58 4.23 -4.55
CA TYR A 229 -15.06 2.86 -4.33
C TYR A 229 -16.22 2.52 -5.28
N TYR A 230 -16.73 1.27 -5.25
CA TYR A 230 -17.95 0.89 -5.99
C TYR A 230 -19.19 1.43 -5.28
N GLY A 231 -19.52 2.69 -5.55
CA GLY A 231 -20.65 3.37 -4.94
C GLY A 231 -21.90 3.39 -5.83
N ALA A 232 -22.53 4.56 -5.91
CA ALA A 232 -23.77 4.74 -6.65
C ALA A 232 -23.52 4.78 -8.16
N ASP A 233 -22.35 5.26 -8.57
CA ASP A 233 -21.89 5.20 -9.95
C ASP A 233 -20.61 4.37 -10.01
N TYR A 234 -20.61 3.37 -10.90
CA TYR A 234 -19.41 2.55 -11.10
C TYR A 234 -18.34 3.28 -11.92
N TYR A 235 -18.74 4.30 -12.67
CA TYR A 235 -17.88 4.98 -13.62
C TYR A 235 -17.35 6.29 -13.04
N CYS A 236 -16.09 6.59 -13.38
CA CYS A 236 -15.58 7.95 -13.30
C CYS A 236 -15.91 8.69 -14.60
N HIS A 237 -16.27 9.96 -14.47
CA HIS A 237 -16.67 10.84 -15.57
C HIS A 237 -15.73 12.02 -15.69
N GLY A 238 -15.31 12.33 -16.93
CA GLY A 238 -14.52 13.51 -17.28
C GLY A 238 -13.02 13.22 -17.44
N GLY A 239 -12.21 14.26 -17.50
CA GLY A 239 -10.76 14.16 -17.69
C GLY A 239 -10.33 13.37 -18.93
N SER A 240 -9.19 12.67 -18.84
CA SER A 240 -8.69 11.78 -19.92
C SER A 240 -9.54 10.52 -20.15
N TYR A 241 -10.57 10.31 -19.32
CA TYR A 241 -11.36 9.10 -19.23
C TYR A 241 -12.63 9.13 -20.10
N GLY A 242 -13.12 10.32 -20.42
CA GLY A 242 -14.39 10.48 -21.13
C GLY A 242 -15.58 10.16 -20.23
N ALA A 243 -16.68 9.64 -20.80
CA ALA A 243 -17.95 9.55 -20.09
C ALA A 243 -18.15 8.28 -19.25
N SER A 244 -17.39 7.20 -19.49
CA SER A 244 -17.63 5.90 -18.84
C SER A 244 -16.37 5.05 -18.79
N MET A 245 -15.43 5.40 -17.91
CA MET A 245 -14.28 4.54 -17.57
C MET A 245 -14.31 4.25 -16.08
N TYR A 246 -13.51 3.26 -15.67
CA TYR A 246 -13.47 2.78 -14.30
C TYR A 246 -12.08 2.21 -14.03
N GLY A 247 -11.57 2.38 -12.82
CA GLY A 247 -10.19 2.07 -12.47
C GLY A 247 -9.68 2.97 -11.34
N PRO A 248 -8.39 2.88 -10.99
CA PRO A 248 -7.76 3.75 -10.01
C PRO A 248 -7.65 5.20 -10.50
N LEU A 249 -7.66 6.12 -9.53
CA LEU A 249 -7.40 7.54 -9.73
C LEU A 249 -5.93 7.87 -9.43
N GLU A 250 -5.54 9.12 -9.71
CA GLU A 250 -4.30 9.70 -9.18
C GLU A 250 -4.21 9.56 -7.65
N VAL A 251 -3.01 9.22 -7.18
CA VAL A 251 -2.76 9.16 -5.74
C VAL A 251 -2.82 10.57 -5.14
N GLY A 252 -3.37 10.73 -3.94
CA GLY A 252 -3.55 12.04 -3.32
C GLY A 252 -4.60 12.92 -3.96
N ILE A 253 -5.50 12.39 -4.80
CA ILE A 253 -6.49 13.19 -5.54
C ILE A 253 -7.39 14.02 -4.62
N PHE A 254 -7.56 13.63 -3.36
CA PHE A 254 -8.37 14.36 -2.37
C PHE A 254 -7.59 15.44 -1.61
N ALA A 255 -6.26 15.37 -1.58
CA ALA A 255 -5.41 16.38 -0.96
C ALA A 255 -5.29 17.60 -1.89
N ARG A 256 -5.87 18.75 -1.51
CA ARG A 256 -5.83 19.99 -2.30
C ARG A 256 -5.47 21.16 -1.40
N ASP A 257 -5.03 22.26 -2.01
CA ASP A 257 -4.59 23.49 -1.30
C ASP A 257 -5.65 24.03 -0.31
N THR A 258 -6.93 23.74 -0.54
CA THR A 258 -8.06 24.15 0.31
C THR A 258 -8.57 23.04 1.24
N THR A 259 -8.03 21.83 1.14
CA THR A 259 -8.48 20.63 1.86
C THR A 259 -7.52 20.35 3.01
N LEU A 260 -7.89 20.78 4.22
CA LEU A 260 -6.98 20.86 5.35
C LEU A 260 -7.24 19.83 6.46
N THR A 261 -8.29 19.02 6.35
CA THR A 261 -8.67 18.06 7.39
C THR A 261 -8.44 16.62 6.95
N ARG A 262 -8.17 15.74 7.91
CA ARG A 262 -8.07 14.29 7.70
C ARG A 262 -9.29 13.73 6.97
N GLU A 263 -10.49 14.11 7.39
CA GLU A 263 -11.75 13.69 6.73
C GLU A 263 -11.84 14.17 5.29
N SER A 264 -11.59 15.46 5.03
CA SER A 264 -11.75 16.02 3.69
C SER A 264 -10.69 15.55 2.68
N THR A 265 -9.53 15.12 3.17
CA THR A 265 -8.47 14.48 2.36
C THR A 265 -8.62 12.96 2.26
N GLY A 266 -9.51 12.35 3.03
CA GLY A 266 -9.60 10.89 3.13
C GLY A 266 -8.37 10.22 3.76
N ALA A 267 -7.51 11.00 4.43
CA ALA A 267 -6.22 10.54 4.93
C ALA A 267 -6.34 9.67 6.19
N GLY A 268 -5.35 8.79 6.39
CA GLY A 268 -5.03 8.18 7.68
C GLY A 268 -4.61 9.21 8.73
N TYR A 269 -4.52 8.79 9.99
CA TYR A 269 -4.15 9.65 11.11
C TYR A 269 -2.84 10.41 10.88
N TYR A 270 -1.85 9.74 10.30
CA TYR A 270 -0.52 10.31 10.03
C TYR A 270 -0.43 11.06 8.69
N GLY A 271 -1.54 11.18 7.94
CA GLY A 271 -1.53 11.87 6.63
C GLY A 271 -1.17 10.98 5.44
N MET A 272 -1.20 9.65 5.63
CA MET A 272 -1.16 8.69 4.53
C MET A 272 -2.46 8.73 3.74
N MET A 273 -2.38 8.71 2.42
CA MET A 273 -3.51 8.92 1.55
C MET A 273 -4.04 7.59 1.00
N GLU A 274 -5.36 7.57 0.74
CA GLU A 274 -6.07 6.45 0.10
C GLU A 274 -5.95 5.09 0.82
N LEU A 275 -5.83 5.07 2.15
CA LEU A 275 -5.93 3.81 2.94
C LEU A 275 -7.35 3.23 2.99
N SER A 276 -8.33 3.92 2.42
CA SER A 276 -9.69 3.44 2.16
C SER A 276 -10.07 3.76 0.72
N GLY A 277 -10.23 2.74 -0.12
CA GLY A 277 -10.63 2.86 -1.52
C GLY A 277 -9.44 2.89 -2.47
N ASN A 278 -9.67 3.48 -3.64
CA ASN A 278 -8.73 3.55 -4.75
C ASN A 278 -8.23 2.17 -5.20
N VAL A 279 -7.14 1.64 -4.65
CA VAL A 279 -6.66 0.28 -4.93
C VAL A 279 -6.54 -0.56 -3.67
N ARG A 280 -6.76 -1.85 -3.86
CA ARG A 280 -6.54 -2.86 -2.84
C ARG A 280 -5.06 -3.05 -2.58
N GLU A 281 -4.68 -3.10 -1.31
CA GLU A 281 -3.27 -3.14 -0.92
C GLU A 281 -2.88 -4.48 -0.31
N MET A 282 -1.80 -5.06 -0.84
CA MET A 282 -1.25 -6.30 -0.33
C MET A 282 -0.41 -6.04 0.94
N CYS A 283 -0.77 -6.71 2.04
CA CYS A 283 -0.07 -6.64 3.32
C CYS A 283 0.30 -8.04 3.81
N VAL A 284 1.32 -8.13 4.67
CA VAL A 284 1.66 -9.38 5.38
C VAL A 284 0.54 -9.74 6.35
N GLN A 285 0.03 -10.97 6.25
CA GLN A 285 -1.00 -11.48 7.15
C GLN A 285 -0.37 -11.97 8.46
N VAL A 286 -1.09 -11.83 9.59
CA VAL A 286 -0.63 -12.26 10.91
C VAL A 286 -0.40 -13.78 11.04
N ASN A 287 -0.96 -14.61 10.14
CA ASN A 287 -0.97 -16.07 10.23
C ASN A 287 -0.80 -16.75 8.86
N ILE A 288 -0.23 -17.96 8.85
CA ILE A 288 0.12 -18.73 7.64
C ILE A 288 -0.81 -19.92 7.33
N ASN A 289 -1.92 -20.07 8.05
CA ASN A 289 -2.89 -21.13 7.80
C ASN A 289 -4.30 -20.72 8.23
N ASN A 290 -5.34 -21.40 7.77
CA ASN A 290 -6.74 -21.09 8.12
C ASN A 290 -7.53 -22.24 8.74
N SER A 291 -7.06 -23.49 8.66
CA SER A 291 -7.82 -24.64 9.20
C SER A 291 -7.85 -24.66 10.73
N ASN A 292 -6.89 -24.00 11.38
CA ASN A 292 -6.84 -23.68 12.81
C ASN A 292 -5.67 -22.71 13.02
N PRO A 293 -5.83 -21.39 12.77
CA PRO A 293 -4.75 -20.40 12.73
C PRO A 293 -4.10 -20.21 14.10
N ASN A 294 -3.25 -21.16 14.47
CA ASN A 294 -2.37 -21.13 15.63
C ASN A 294 -0.91 -20.87 15.21
N SER A 295 -0.64 -20.79 13.90
CA SER A 295 0.70 -20.58 13.36
C SER A 295 0.82 -19.14 12.89
N PRO A 296 1.57 -18.29 13.60
CA PRO A 296 1.82 -16.92 13.19
C PRO A 296 2.70 -16.88 11.94
N SER A 297 2.67 -15.76 11.24
CA SER A 297 3.69 -15.42 10.24
C SER A 297 5.07 -15.34 10.90
N ASN A 298 6.10 -15.80 10.18
CA ASN A 298 7.50 -15.68 10.56
C ASN A 298 8.14 -14.41 10.01
N TYR A 299 7.35 -13.54 9.37
CA TYR A 299 7.82 -12.23 8.91
C TYR A 299 8.38 -11.42 10.08
N THR A 300 9.55 -10.84 9.86
CA THR A 300 10.30 -10.12 10.91
C THR A 300 10.50 -8.64 10.62
N GLY A 301 9.97 -8.14 9.51
CA GLY A 301 10.17 -6.75 9.11
C GLY A 301 11.58 -6.43 8.62
N ILE A 302 12.36 -7.43 8.18
CA ILE A 302 13.66 -7.18 7.52
C ILE A 302 13.44 -6.35 6.25
N TRP A 303 14.32 -5.38 6.01
CA TRP A 303 14.29 -4.53 4.81
C TRP A 303 14.83 -5.26 3.59
N GLY A 304 14.33 -4.84 2.44
CA GLY A 304 14.96 -5.12 1.16
C GLY A 304 16.41 -4.69 1.17
N ASP A 305 17.25 -5.43 0.48
CA ASP A 305 18.68 -5.15 0.38
C ASP A 305 19.03 -4.36 -0.89
N GLY A 306 18.08 -4.15 -1.81
CA GLY A 306 18.30 -3.47 -3.08
C GLY A 306 18.80 -4.41 -4.19
N ILE A 307 18.86 -5.72 -3.94
CA ILE A 307 19.41 -6.72 -4.85
C ILE A 307 18.32 -7.72 -5.24
N LEU A 308 18.03 -7.79 -6.53
CA LEU A 308 17.12 -8.80 -7.07
C LEU A 308 17.87 -10.04 -7.55
N THR A 309 17.18 -11.17 -7.60
CA THR A 309 17.68 -12.39 -8.22
C THR A 309 17.87 -12.20 -9.74
N ALA A 310 18.56 -13.14 -10.39
CA ALA A 310 18.73 -13.19 -11.84
C ALA A 310 17.42 -13.43 -12.64
N VAL A 311 16.27 -13.48 -11.98
CA VAL A 311 14.95 -13.51 -12.62
C VAL A 311 14.08 -12.30 -12.26
N GLY A 312 14.62 -11.33 -11.52
CA GLY A 312 13.92 -10.13 -11.08
C GLY A 312 12.99 -10.36 -9.88
N GLU A 313 13.27 -11.36 -9.04
CA GLU A 313 12.54 -11.60 -7.79
C GLU A 313 13.27 -10.99 -6.60
N ALA A 314 12.53 -10.62 -5.57
CA ALA A 314 13.11 -10.27 -4.28
C ALA A 314 13.94 -11.46 -3.74
N ASN A 315 15.11 -11.16 -3.15
CA ASN A 315 16.01 -12.17 -2.60
C ASN A 315 15.87 -12.29 -1.07
N THR A 316 15.11 -11.38 -0.45
CA THR A 316 15.07 -11.19 1.00
C THR A 316 14.46 -12.42 1.68
N THR A 317 15.34 -13.24 2.30
CA THR A 317 14.99 -14.58 2.82
C THR A 317 13.86 -14.54 3.87
N ALA A 318 13.78 -13.46 4.65
CA ALA A 318 12.82 -13.30 5.74
C ALA A 318 11.44 -12.79 5.32
N TRP A 319 11.23 -12.53 4.02
CA TRP A 319 9.88 -12.28 3.48
C TRP A 319 9.11 -13.57 3.22
N GLY A 320 9.76 -14.71 3.49
CA GLY A 320 9.13 -16.02 3.61
C GLY A 320 8.37 -16.37 2.35
N GLY A 321 9.06 -16.53 1.22
CA GLY A 321 8.45 -16.98 -0.03
C GLY A 321 7.58 -18.21 0.21
N GLY A 322 6.26 -18.02 0.33
CA GLY A 322 5.33 -19.06 0.79
C GLY A 322 4.39 -18.66 1.94
N GLU A 323 4.57 -17.50 2.59
CA GLU A 323 3.65 -17.01 3.60
C GLU A 323 2.37 -16.43 2.99
N TYR A 324 1.33 -16.31 3.81
CA TYR A 324 0.06 -15.75 3.37
C TYR A 324 0.12 -14.23 3.38
N PHE A 325 -0.44 -13.61 2.36
CA PHE A 325 -0.75 -12.19 2.37
C PHE A 325 -2.26 -11.96 2.46
N ILE A 326 -2.61 -10.73 2.85
CA ILE A 326 -3.97 -10.23 2.99
C ILE A 326 -4.13 -8.98 2.13
N ILE A 327 -5.35 -8.74 1.69
CA ILE A 327 -5.74 -7.52 1.02
C ILE A 327 -6.44 -6.56 1.97
N LYS A 328 -5.96 -5.32 2.05
CA LYS A 328 -6.45 -4.23 2.90
C LYS A 328 -6.95 -3.05 2.06
N GLY A 329 -7.65 -2.12 2.71
CA GLY A 329 -8.04 -0.81 2.17
C GLY A 329 -9.26 -0.78 1.24
N GLY A 330 -9.67 -1.91 0.66
CA GLY A 330 -10.75 -1.90 -0.34
C GLY A 330 -10.26 -1.33 -1.68
N GLY A 331 -11.15 -1.10 -2.64
CA GLY A 331 -10.75 -0.59 -3.95
C GLY A 331 -11.92 -0.08 -4.77
N TRP A 332 -11.60 0.56 -5.89
CA TRP A 332 -12.53 1.23 -6.80
C TRP A 332 -13.70 0.35 -7.29
N ASN A 333 -13.55 -0.99 -7.26
CA ASN A 333 -14.56 -1.97 -7.67
C ASN A 333 -15.22 -2.74 -6.52
N TYR A 334 -15.05 -2.30 -5.27
CA TYR A 334 -15.67 -2.90 -4.09
C TYR A 334 -16.54 -1.92 -3.32
N ASN A 335 -17.57 -2.46 -2.66
CA ASN A 335 -18.45 -1.67 -1.82
C ASN A 335 -17.71 -1.08 -0.60
N GLN A 336 -18.36 -0.12 0.06
CA GLN A 336 -17.80 0.65 1.16
C GLN A 336 -17.30 -0.20 2.33
N ASP A 337 -17.91 -1.38 2.56
CA ASP A 337 -17.55 -2.24 3.69
C ASP A 337 -16.12 -2.79 3.55
N ARG A 338 -15.62 -2.92 2.32
CA ARG A 338 -14.24 -3.33 2.06
C ARG A 338 -13.23 -2.21 2.31
N GLY A 339 -13.68 -0.96 2.38
CA GLY A 339 -12.84 0.19 2.72
C GLY A 339 -12.58 0.36 4.20
N ARG A 340 -13.30 -0.37 5.07
CA ARG A 340 -13.15 -0.26 6.52
C ARG A 340 -11.74 -0.67 6.95
N VAL A 341 -11.13 0.13 7.83
CA VAL A 341 -9.74 -0.04 8.26
C VAL A 341 -9.48 -1.46 8.77
N SER A 342 -10.42 -2.01 9.53
CA SER A 342 -10.30 -3.32 10.16
C SER A 342 -10.83 -4.50 9.32
N ASP A 343 -11.31 -4.26 8.09
CA ASP A 343 -11.82 -5.36 7.25
C ASP A 343 -10.69 -6.30 6.84
N ARG A 344 -10.99 -7.60 6.93
CA ARG A 344 -10.08 -8.71 6.59
C ARG A 344 -10.79 -9.75 5.73
N TYR A 345 -11.65 -9.30 4.83
CA TYR A 345 -12.47 -10.22 4.04
C TYR A 345 -11.62 -11.09 3.10
N TYR A 346 -10.64 -10.46 2.46
CA TYR A 346 -9.73 -11.04 1.48
C TYR A 346 -8.41 -11.46 2.13
N ILE A 347 -8.47 -12.57 2.86
CA ILE A 347 -7.35 -13.22 3.56
C ILE A 347 -6.92 -14.51 2.87
N ASN A 348 -5.78 -15.06 3.29
CA ASN A 348 -5.25 -16.37 2.90
C ASN A 348 -4.84 -16.47 1.43
N TYR A 349 -4.27 -15.40 0.88
CA TYR A 349 -3.63 -15.48 -0.41
C TYR A 349 -2.28 -16.17 -0.23
N GLU A 350 -2.24 -17.45 -0.59
CA GLU A 350 -1.06 -18.30 -0.50
C GLU A 350 -0.17 -18.21 -1.74
N ILE A 351 0.91 -18.99 -1.76
CA ILE A 351 1.92 -18.99 -2.83
C ILE A 351 1.34 -19.13 -4.25
N SER A 352 0.21 -19.83 -4.42
CA SER A 352 -0.47 -20.01 -5.70
C SER A 352 -0.99 -18.69 -6.30
N TYR A 353 -1.18 -17.65 -5.47
CA TYR A 353 -1.64 -16.33 -5.87
C TYR A 353 -0.51 -15.30 -6.07
N TYR A 354 0.75 -15.65 -5.79
CA TYR A 354 1.86 -14.68 -5.80
C TYR A 354 2.10 -14.00 -7.16
N ASN A 355 1.71 -14.67 -8.25
CA ASN A 355 1.80 -14.15 -9.61
C ASN A 355 0.45 -13.65 -10.18
N SER A 356 -0.62 -13.69 -9.38
CA SER A 356 -1.92 -13.19 -9.83
C SER A 356 -1.93 -11.66 -9.89
N ARG A 357 -2.41 -11.10 -11.00
CA ARG A 357 -2.54 -9.67 -11.24
C ARG A 357 -4.00 -9.33 -11.44
N TYR A 358 -4.49 -8.32 -10.73
CA TYR A 358 -5.88 -7.85 -10.83
C TYR A 358 -5.92 -6.34 -11.06
N SER A 359 -6.95 -5.87 -11.76
CA SER A 359 -7.13 -4.46 -12.16
C SER A 359 -7.30 -3.47 -11.00
N ASP A 360 -7.36 -3.98 -9.78
CA ASP A 360 -7.62 -3.28 -8.54
C ASP A 360 -6.57 -3.59 -7.46
N MET A 361 -5.57 -4.44 -7.73
CA MET A 361 -4.53 -4.80 -6.78
C MET A 361 -3.24 -4.02 -7.04
N GLY A 362 -2.84 -3.28 -6.01
CA GLY A 362 -1.58 -2.57 -5.89
C GLY A 362 -0.96 -2.80 -4.52
N GLY A 363 -0.23 -1.82 -4.02
CA GLY A 363 0.34 -1.87 -2.69
C GLY A 363 1.27 -0.70 -2.41
N ARG A 364 1.79 -0.69 -1.19
CA ARG A 364 2.76 0.28 -0.72
C ARG A 364 3.75 -0.37 0.25
N GLY A 365 4.88 0.29 0.44
CA GLY A 365 5.97 -0.17 1.31
C GLY A 365 6.07 0.60 2.61
N VAL A 366 6.82 0.01 3.53
CA VAL A 366 7.27 0.65 4.77
C VAL A 366 8.78 0.47 4.95
N ARG A 367 9.36 1.17 5.91
CA ARG A 367 10.74 1.03 6.35
C ARG A 367 10.75 0.90 7.86
#